data_AF-A0A940BR50-F1
#
_entry.id   AF-A0A940BR50-F1
#
_cell.length_a   1.000
_cell.length_b   1.000
_cell.length_c   1.000
_cell.angle_alpha   90.00
_cell.angle_beta   90.00
_cell.angle_gamma   90.00
#
_symmetry.space_group_name_H-M   'P 1'
#
loop_
_entity.id
_entity.type
_entity.pdbx_description
1 polymer ?
#
loop_
_entity_poly.entity_id
_entity_poly.type
_entity_poly.pdbx_seq_one_letter_code
_entity_poly.pdbx_strand_id
1 'polypeptide(L)'
;MEKTNDADSMQDRPEIKQLLQEITDLLAAMTKEERIAWFKQTAYSPPVEFVREMDGTVYIVRSLFDPDASENIPEKVERILSKPSPEGIEGGRQI
;
A
#
# COMPACT_ATOMS: atom_id res chain seq x y z
N MET A 1 19.56 -23.72 -24.69
CA MET A 1 19.63 -22.25 -24.54
C MET A 1 18.45 -21.69 -25.30
N GLU A 2 17.34 -21.46 -24.60
CA GLU A 2 16.20 -20.75 -25.15
C GLU A 2 15.95 -19.61 -24.16
N LYS A 3 16.42 -18.42 -24.53
CA LYS A 3 16.14 -17.20 -23.79
C LYS A 3 14.74 -16.76 -24.22
N THR A 4 13.72 -17.11 -23.44
CA THR A 4 12.42 -16.48 -23.57
C THR A 4 12.54 -15.07 -23.01
N ASN A 5 12.49 -14.11 -23.93
CA ASN A 5 12.70 -12.69 -23.69
C ASN A 5 11.74 -12.12 -22.62
N ASP A 6 12.34 -11.45 -21.66
CA ASP A 6 11.70 -10.50 -20.75
C ASP A 6 11.15 -9.30 -21.55
N ALA A 7 9.86 -9.30 -21.91
CA ALA A 7 9.19 -8.13 -22.50
C ALA A 7 7.65 -8.09 -22.37
N ASP A 8 7.03 -8.77 -21.39
CA ASP A 8 5.65 -8.43 -20.97
C ASP A 8 5.73 -7.42 -19.82
N SER A 9 6.31 -6.25 -20.09
CA SER A 9 6.27 -5.15 -19.13
C SER A 9 4.87 -4.52 -19.21
N MET A 10 4.20 -4.37 -18.07
CA MET A 10 2.89 -3.69 -18.02
C MET A 10 2.95 -2.26 -18.58
N GLN A 11 4.16 -1.70 -18.79
CA GLN A 11 4.40 -0.38 -19.33
C GLN A 11 4.24 -0.28 -20.86
N ASP A 12 4.14 -1.40 -21.59
CA ASP A 12 4.05 -1.38 -23.07
C ASP A 12 2.67 -1.71 -23.63
N ARG A 13 1.65 -1.83 -22.79
CA ARG A 13 0.26 -2.04 -23.23
C ARG A 13 -0.40 -0.71 -23.63
N PRO A 14 -0.63 -0.44 -24.93
CA PRO A 14 -1.21 0.83 -25.39
C PRO A 14 -2.62 1.06 -24.86
N GLU A 15 -3.38 0.00 -24.61
CA GLU A 15 -4.73 0.06 -24.05
C GLU A 15 -4.72 0.64 -22.63
N ILE A 16 -3.72 0.25 -21.82
CA ILE A 16 -3.56 0.78 -20.46
C ILE A 16 -3.20 2.27 -20.52
N LYS A 17 -2.30 2.66 -21.42
CA LYS A 17 -1.91 4.07 -21.60
C LYS A 17 -3.11 4.94 -22.01
N GLN A 18 -3.95 4.43 -22.91
CA GLN A 18 -5.15 5.12 -23.34
C GLN A 18 -6.14 5.29 -22.18
N LEU A 19 -6.40 4.23 -21.41
CA LEU A 19 -7.28 4.30 -20.24
C LEU A 19 -6.75 5.29 -19.18
N LEU A 20 -5.43 5.33 -18.95
CA LEU A 20 -4.82 6.31 -18.05
C LEU A 20 -5.02 7.75 -18.55
N GLN A 21 -4.91 7.98 -19.85
CA GLN A 21 -5.15 9.29 -20.43
C GLN A 21 -6.62 9.71 -20.28
N GLU A 22 -7.56 8.83 -20.59
CA GLU A 22 -9.00 9.10 -20.47
C GLU A 22 -9.41 9.43 -19.02
N ILE A 23 -8.86 8.70 -18.03
CA ILE A 23 -9.09 9.00 -16.61
C ILE A 23 -8.46 10.36 -16.23
N THR A 24 -7.28 10.66 -16.74
CA THR A 24 -6.59 11.93 -16.47
C THR A 24 -7.39 13.11 -17.01
N ASP A 25 -7.92 13.00 -18.23
CA ASP A 25 -8.74 14.03 -18.86
C ASP A 25 -10.06 14.24 -18.10
N LEU A 26 -10.70 13.14 -17.68
CA LEU A 26 -11.90 13.18 -16.84
C LEU A 26 -11.66 13.93 -15.51
N LEU A 27 -10.55 13.64 -14.82
CA LEU A 27 -10.22 14.28 -13.55
C LEU A 27 -9.83 15.76 -13.72
N ALA A 28 -9.18 16.11 -14.84
CA ALA A 28 -8.79 17.49 -15.14
C ALA A 28 -10.01 18.40 -15.37
N ALA A 29 -11.10 17.86 -15.91
CA ALA A 29 -12.35 18.58 -16.13
C ALA A 29 -13.15 18.84 -14.84
N MET A 30 -12.84 18.15 -13.73
CA MET A 30 -13.53 18.28 -12.45
C MET A 30 -13.00 19.44 -11.60
N THR A 31 -13.86 20.01 -10.76
CA THR A 31 -13.44 20.88 -9.64
C THR A 31 -12.65 20.10 -8.59
N LYS A 32 -11.99 20.81 -7.67
CA LYS A 32 -11.22 20.18 -6.59
C LYS A 32 -12.10 19.30 -5.71
N GLU A 33 -13.30 19.77 -5.38
CA GLU A 33 -14.26 19.11 -4.52
C GLU A 33 -14.82 17.85 -5.19
N GLU A 34 -15.12 17.93 -6.49
CA GLU A 34 -15.57 16.79 -7.30
C GLU A 34 -14.49 15.73 -7.43
N ARG A 35 -13.21 16.10 -7.64
CA ARG A 35 -12.10 15.14 -7.63
C ARG A 35 -12.00 14.42 -6.28
N ILE A 36 -12.11 15.14 -5.17
CA ILE A 36 -12.07 14.53 -3.82
C ILE A 36 -13.24 13.55 -3.64
N ALA A 37 -14.45 13.92 -4.09
CA ALA A 37 -15.61 13.04 -4.03
C ALA A 37 -15.44 11.79 -4.91
N TRP A 38 -14.91 11.96 -6.13
CA TRP A 38 -14.59 10.86 -7.03
C TRP A 38 -13.59 9.90 -6.38
N PHE A 39 -12.47 10.40 -5.84
CA PHE A 39 -11.50 9.56 -5.14
C PHE A 39 -12.11 8.83 -3.94
N LYS A 40 -13.00 9.45 -3.16
CA LYS A 40 -13.66 8.74 -2.04
C LYS A 40 -14.55 7.58 -2.49
N GLN A 41 -15.16 7.70 -3.67
CA GLN A 41 -16.06 6.67 -4.23
C GLN A 41 -15.29 5.58 -4.98
N THR A 42 -14.20 5.95 -5.65
CA THR A 42 -13.41 5.05 -6.50
C THR A 42 -12.21 4.46 -5.81
N ALA A 43 -11.70 5.06 -4.72
CA ALA A 43 -10.68 4.48 -3.86
C ALA A 43 -11.29 3.41 -2.95
N TYR A 44 -11.80 2.35 -3.55
CA TYR A 44 -11.89 1.07 -2.87
C TYR A 44 -10.55 0.36 -3.04
N SER A 45 -9.50 0.88 -2.40
CA SER A 45 -8.34 0.03 -2.16
C SER A 45 -8.76 -0.91 -1.03
N PRO A 46 -8.76 -2.24 -1.21
CA PRO A 46 -8.69 -3.12 -0.06
C PRO A 46 -7.54 -2.63 0.84
N PRO A 47 -7.65 -2.78 2.18
CA PRO A 47 -6.58 -2.38 3.09
C PRO A 47 -5.26 -2.84 2.49
N VAL A 48 -4.26 -1.98 2.39
CA VAL A 48 -2.96 -2.40 1.86
C VAL A 48 -2.44 -3.44 2.83
N GLU A 49 -2.55 -4.71 2.45
CA GLU A 49 -2.09 -5.85 3.20
C GLU A 49 -0.65 -6.10 2.78
N PHE A 50 0.29 -5.58 3.56
CA PHE A 50 1.69 -5.96 3.39
C PHE A 50 1.90 -7.29 4.12
N VAL A 51 2.00 -8.36 3.34
CA VAL A 51 2.28 -9.70 3.84
C VAL A 51 3.78 -9.96 3.72
N ARG A 52 4.41 -10.33 4.84
CA ARG A 52 5.80 -10.76 4.86
C ARG A 52 5.96 -11.99 5.73
N GLU A 53 6.66 -13.00 5.21
CA GLU A 53 7.08 -14.16 5.99
C GLU A 53 8.53 -13.97 6.44
N MET A 54 8.78 -14.11 7.74
CA MET A 54 10.13 -14.14 8.34
C MET A 54 10.14 -15.23 9.40
N ASP A 55 11.13 -16.15 9.32
CA ASP A 55 11.33 -17.24 10.27
C ASP A 55 10.09 -18.13 10.49
N GLY A 56 9.35 -18.44 9.41
CA GLY A 56 8.13 -19.25 9.46
C GLY A 56 6.93 -18.54 10.12
N THR A 57 7.05 -17.25 10.41
CA THR A 57 5.95 -16.42 10.93
C THR A 57 5.45 -15.48 9.84
N VAL A 58 4.14 -15.49 9.61
CA VAL A 58 3.48 -14.61 8.63
C VAL A 58 3.02 -13.33 9.32
N TYR A 59 3.61 -12.21 8.92
CA TYR A 59 3.21 -10.87 9.35
C TYR A 59 2.29 -10.24 8.31
N ILE A 60 1.10 -9.84 8.74
CA ILE A 60 0.14 -9.10 7.91
C ILE A 60 0.02 -7.69 8.50
N VAL A 61 0.52 -6.69 7.80
CA VAL A 61 0.31 -5.29 8.15
C VAL A 61 -0.90 -4.80 7.38
N ARG A 62 -1.97 -4.44 8.10
CA ARG A 62 -3.16 -3.80 7.54
C ARG A 62 -3.06 -2.31 7.77
N SER A 63 -3.03 -1.51 6.70
CA SER A 63 -3.20 -0.07 6.81
C SER A 63 -4.68 0.25 7.08
N LEU A 64 -5.05 0.36 8.36
CA LEU A 64 -6.34 0.93 8.76
C LEU A 64 -6.16 2.44 8.93
N PHE A 65 -6.79 3.22 8.05
CA PHE A 65 -6.88 4.67 8.18
C PHE A 65 -8.10 4.99 9.04
N ASP A 66 -7.86 5.28 10.31
CA ASP A 66 -8.89 5.73 11.26
C ASP A 66 -8.77 7.26 11.41
N PRO A 67 -9.79 8.04 11.01
CA PRO A 67 -9.77 9.50 11.13
C PRO A 67 -9.82 9.98 12.57
N ASP A 68 -10.26 9.15 13.51
CA ASP A 68 -10.32 9.45 14.94
C ASP A 68 -9.10 8.90 15.71
N ALA A 69 -8.11 8.36 14.99
CA ALA A 69 -6.89 7.85 15.59
C ALA A 69 -6.14 8.95 16.34
N SER A 70 -5.71 8.64 17.57
CA SER A 70 -4.88 9.53 18.38
C SER A 70 -3.44 9.69 17.85
N GLU A 71 -3.05 8.89 16.86
CA GLU A 71 -1.70 8.85 16.27
C GLU A 71 -1.81 9.06 14.74
N ASN A 72 -1.09 10.04 14.20
CA ASN A 72 -1.04 10.30 12.76
C ASN A 72 0.04 9.45 12.04
N ILE A 73 0.05 9.47 10.69
CA ILE A 73 0.96 8.63 9.89
C ILE A 73 2.45 8.91 10.20
N PRO A 74 2.93 10.17 10.26
CA PRO A 74 4.31 10.46 10.67
C PRO A 74 4.69 9.87 12.04
N GLU A 75 3.88 10.09 13.07
CA GLU A 75 4.12 9.59 14.43
C GLU A 75 4.21 8.05 14.45
N LYS A 76 3.34 7.40 13.68
CA LYS A 76 3.31 5.95 13.54
C LYS A 76 4.57 5.40 12.88
N VAL A 77 5.08 6.09 11.85
CA VAL A 77 6.32 5.73 11.16
C VAL A 77 7.50 5.86 12.12
N GLU A 78 7.60 6.97 12.86
CA GLU A 78 8.66 7.16 13.86
C GLU A 78 8.63 6.04 14.89
N ARG A 79 7.47 5.76 15.51
CA ARG A 79 7.35 4.70 16.52
C ARG A 79 7.77 3.31 16.01
N ILE A 80 7.48 2.98 14.75
CA ILE A 80 7.88 1.68 14.16
C ILE A 80 9.39 1.64 13.95
N LEU A 81 9.99 2.72 13.44
CA LEU A 81 11.43 2.80 13.17
C LEU A 81 12.26 2.94 14.44
N SER A 82 11.71 3.57 15.48
CA SER A 82 12.36 3.75 16.78
C SER A 82 12.28 2.50 17.67
N LYS A 83 11.44 1.51 17.32
CA LYS A 83 11.43 0.25 18.05
C LYS A 83 12.69 -0.54 17.68
N PRO A 84 13.53 -0.93 18.66
CA PRO A 84 14.58 -1.89 18.38
C PRO A 84 13.94 -3.18 17.85
N SER A 85 14.59 -3.82 16.88
CA SER A 85 14.23 -5.18 16.44
C SER A 85 14.03 -6.06 17.67
N PRO A 86 13.02 -6.94 17.73
CA PRO A 86 12.92 -7.89 18.83
C PRO A 86 14.15 -8.80 18.79
N GLU A 87 15.19 -8.41 19.53
CA GLU A 87 16.28 -9.30 19.89
C GLU A 87 15.68 -10.37 20.80
N GLY A 88 15.73 -11.61 20.32
CA GLY A 88 15.63 -12.84 21.11
C GLY A 88 14.54 -12.88 22.17
N ILE A 89 13.39 -13.49 21.85
CA ILE A 89 12.62 -14.20 22.88
C ILE A 89 13.42 -15.48 23.22
N GLU A 90 14.50 -15.34 23.97
CA GLU A 90 15.09 -16.42 24.75
C GLU A 90 14.81 -16.14 26.23
N GLY A 91 14.05 -17.05 26.84
CA GLY A 91 14.05 -17.22 28.28
C GLY A 91 12.76 -16.86 29.01
N GLY A 92 11.97 -17.90 29.30
CA GLY A 92 11.32 -18.02 30.61
C GLY A 92 9.85 -17.62 30.68
N ARG A 93 8.97 -18.63 30.71
CA ARG A 93 7.66 -18.55 31.38
C ARG A 93 7.80 -17.96 32.78
N GLN A 94 6.83 -17.16 33.23
CA GLN A 94 6.00 -17.56 34.38
C GLN A 94 4.73 -16.68 34.50
N ILE A 95 3.61 -17.40 34.63
CA ILE A 95 2.27 -17.07 35.17
C ILE A 95 1.48 -15.89 34.60
#